data_AF-A0A0G4JRN5-F1
#
_entry.id   AF-A0A0G4JRN5-F1
#
_cell.length_a   1.000
_cell.length_b   1.000
_cell.length_c   1.000
_cell.angle_alpha   90.00
_cell.angle_beta   90.00
_cell.angle_gamma   90.00
#
_symmetry.space_group_name_H-M   'P 1'
#
loop_
_entity.id
_entity.type
_entity.pdbx_description
1 polymer ?
#
loop_
_entity_poly.entity_id
_entity_poly.type
_entity_poly.pdbx_seq_one_letter_code
_entity_poly.pdbx_strand_id
1 'polypeptide(L)'
;MYNIDKKIKPPKSIYSHYVLFVFLTLSLLCPPDSKILPLFILIITLIIISMFMFPRFWIISNVSGAGTSRRKRTRKLSRYHKSLVSMYISGVLMLSFLFLMEVVGCYDIAISFLVFSISVMFLSAYFYISNSNGYFEKDKGRIIWVARLISVFIAYCILSWARNNTMNYMDLTYSDASSRTIIYAYFIILMIIVSFLFSGFIYIFITLFENKVIEKEFNVTGGKKTVKLCIKYDSIPVAIPLVLLIITIGACYFKYHVVVDTYVIRQSIEFDSSEGFYCGGGYKTFGSDKDARFIKVSDEDYRAFIFDGYNISSYRLSCLDSYPYYKMIYILSKAESIRIQMKLDELNDDLNHIIKVKR
;
A
#
# COMPACT_ATOMS: atom_id res chain seq x y z
N MET A 1 31.16 -21.95 2.71
CA MET A 1 31.28 -20.54 2.28
C MET A 1 32.05 -20.55 0.96
N TYR A 2 31.41 -20.23 -0.17
CA TYR A 2 32.09 -20.27 -1.49
C TYR A 2 32.99 -19.04 -1.65
N ASN A 3 34.19 -19.22 -2.19
CA ASN A 3 35.06 -18.10 -2.55
C ASN A 3 34.45 -17.36 -3.75
N ILE A 4 34.23 -16.05 -3.64
CA ILE A 4 33.58 -15.26 -4.69
C ILE A 4 34.64 -14.88 -5.72
N ASP A 5 34.55 -15.45 -6.92
CA ASP A 5 35.54 -15.19 -7.98
C ASP A 5 35.32 -13.84 -8.67
N LYS A 6 34.08 -13.34 -8.73
CA LYS A 6 33.77 -12.08 -9.41
C LYS A 6 32.46 -11.44 -8.95
N LYS A 7 32.51 -10.14 -8.58
CA LYS A 7 31.31 -9.30 -8.36
C LYS A 7 30.96 -8.54 -9.64
N ILE A 8 29.75 -8.72 -10.17
CA ILE A 8 29.22 -7.92 -11.27
C ILE A 8 28.57 -6.67 -10.68
N LYS A 9 29.22 -5.51 -10.89
CA LYS A 9 28.67 -4.20 -10.54
C LYS A 9 28.01 -3.58 -11.78
N PRO A 10 26.85 -2.94 -11.64
CA PRO A 10 26.30 -2.10 -12.69
C PRO A 10 27.20 -0.87 -12.96
N PRO A 11 27.03 -0.19 -14.11
CA PRO A 11 27.73 1.07 -14.38
C PRO A 11 27.48 2.11 -13.28
N LYS A 12 28.50 2.90 -12.94
CA LYS A 12 28.43 3.92 -11.87
C LYS A 12 27.30 4.94 -12.08
N SER A 13 26.95 5.23 -13.32
CA SER A 13 25.83 6.10 -13.68
C SER A 13 24.53 5.65 -13.01
N ILE A 14 24.28 4.34 -12.89
CA ILE A 14 23.04 3.83 -12.29
C ILE A 14 22.89 4.27 -10.83
N TYR A 15 23.97 4.28 -10.05
CA TYR A 15 23.93 4.77 -8.67
C TYR A 15 23.68 6.28 -8.60
N SER A 16 24.28 7.06 -9.51
CA SER A 16 24.03 8.50 -9.60
C SER A 16 22.56 8.82 -9.87
N HIS A 17 21.91 8.04 -10.74
CA HIS A 17 20.49 8.23 -11.01
C HIS A 17 19.63 7.89 -9.79
N TYR A 18 19.93 6.81 -9.05
CA TYR A 18 19.18 6.49 -7.83
C TYR A 18 19.33 7.54 -6.73
N VAL A 19 20.54 8.06 -6.52
CA VAL A 19 20.76 9.18 -5.59
C VAL A 19 19.92 10.37 -5.99
N LEU A 20 19.86 10.67 -7.28
CA LEU A 20 19.03 11.75 -7.79
C LEU A 20 17.53 11.47 -7.58
N PHE A 21 17.07 10.24 -7.83
CA PHE A 21 15.68 9.82 -7.55
C PHE A 21 15.32 10.05 -6.08
N VAL A 22 16.21 9.71 -5.13
CA VAL A 22 16.01 9.94 -3.70
C VAL A 22 15.81 11.43 -3.40
N PHE A 23 16.66 12.29 -3.97
CA PHE A 23 16.53 13.73 -3.76
C PHE A 23 15.23 14.28 -4.34
N LEU A 24 14.81 13.79 -5.50
CA LEU A 24 13.54 14.20 -6.12
C LEU A 24 12.32 13.74 -5.32
N THR A 25 12.30 12.48 -4.85
CA THR A 25 11.19 11.99 -4.03
C THR A 25 11.07 12.78 -2.74
N LEU A 26 12.19 13.05 -2.05
CA LEU A 26 12.21 13.87 -0.84
C LEU A 26 11.70 15.30 -1.10
N SER A 27 12.11 15.89 -2.23
CA SER A 27 11.69 17.25 -2.60
C SER A 27 10.20 17.34 -2.93
N LEU A 28 9.60 16.28 -3.49
CA LEU A 28 8.17 16.21 -3.79
C LEU A 28 7.32 15.88 -2.56
N LEU A 29 7.84 15.08 -1.62
CA LEU A 29 7.16 14.72 -0.37
C LEU A 29 7.07 15.90 0.61
N CYS A 30 8.06 16.79 0.58
CA CYS A 30 8.10 18.02 1.37
C CYS A 30 8.05 19.23 0.45
N PRO A 31 6.92 19.52 -0.22
CA PRO A 31 6.84 20.67 -1.11
C PRO A 31 7.06 21.94 -0.27
N PRO A 32 8.07 22.77 -0.59
CA PRO A 32 8.23 24.03 0.12
C PRO A 32 7.09 24.97 -0.27
N ASP A 33 6.71 25.86 0.66
CA ASP A 33 5.59 26.81 0.50
C ASP A 33 5.71 27.72 -0.74
N SER A 34 6.89 27.80 -1.36
CA SER A 34 7.13 28.56 -2.58
C SER A 34 6.58 27.84 -3.84
N LYS A 35 5.65 28.49 -4.55
CA LYS A 35 5.03 27.99 -5.81
C LYS A 35 6.02 27.69 -6.96
N ILE A 36 7.25 28.21 -6.91
CA ILE A 36 8.24 28.14 -8.00
C ILE A 36 9.12 26.88 -7.90
N LEU A 37 9.37 26.39 -6.70
CA LEU A 37 10.28 25.27 -6.47
C LEU A 37 9.74 23.91 -6.97
N PRO A 38 8.44 23.59 -6.89
CA PRO A 38 7.85 22.43 -7.56
C PRO A 38 8.00 22.47 -9.09
N LEU A 39 8.01 23.67 -9.68
CA LEU A 39 8.20 23.87 -11.12
C LEU A 39 9.67 23.64 -11.51
N PHE A 40 10.62 24.03 -10.64
CA PHE A 40 12.04 23.71 -10.80
C PHE A 40 12.32 22.20 -10.63
N ILE A 41 11.67 21.56 -9.65
CA ILE A 41 11.70 20.09 -9.46
C ILE A 41 11.11 19.39 -10.69
N LEU A 42 9.97 19.86 -11.20
CA LEU A 42 9.36 19.37 -12.44
C LEU A 42 10.33 19.51 -13.61
N ILE A 43 10.92 20.69 -13.83
CA ILE A 43 11.87 20.91 -14.93
C ILE A 43 13.06 19.96 -14.81
N ILE A 44 13.61 19.76 -13.61
CA ILE A 44 14.69 18.78 -13.39
C ILE A 44 14.19 17.37 -13.71
N THR A 45 13.01 16.96 -13.21
CA THR A 45 12.44 15.62 -13.49
C THR A 45 12.20 15.41 -14.99
N LEU A 46 11.73 16.43 -15.72
CA LEU A 46 11.53 16.40 -17.18
C LEU A 46 12.86 16.38 -17.93
N ILE A 47 13.88 17.11 -17.46
CA ILE A 47 15.25 17.04 -18.03
C ILE A 47 15.83 15.63 -17.84
N ILE A 48 15.56 14.99 -16.71
CA ILE A 48 16.01 13.61 -16.47
C ILE A 48 15.22 12.63 -17.32
N ILE A 49 13.89 12.71 -17.34
CA ILE A 49 13.03 11.89 -18.21
C ILE A 49 13.41 12.07 -19.69
N SER A 50 13.71 13.29 -20.13
CA SER A 50 14.14 13.57 -21.51
C SER A 50 15.56 13.08 -21.80
N MET A 51 16.50 13.15 -20.84
CA MET A 51 17.80 12.48 -20.94
C MET A 51 17.66 10.95 -21.09
N PHE A 52 16.55 10.36 -20.63
CA PHE A 52 16.22 8.95 -20.77
C PHE A 52 15.45 8.60 -22.05
N MET A 53 14.53 9.46 -22.49
CA MET A 53 13.78 9.30 -23.74
C MET A 53 14.66 9.53 -24.99
N PHE A 54 15.72 10.34 -24.87
CA PHE A 54 16.73 10.48 -25.93
C PHE A 54 17.80 9.39 -25.82
N PRO A 55 17.90 8.46 -26.79
CA PRO A 55 18.56 7.17 -26.63
C PRO A 55 20.09 7.24 -26.81
N ARG A 56 20.77 8.31 -26.37
CA ARG A 56 22.24 8.28 -26.33
C ARG A 56 22.78 7.29 -25.28
N PHE A 57 21.94 6.84 -24.35
CA PHE A 57 22.25 5.73 -23.44
C PHE A 57 22.29 4.35 -24.10
N TRP A 58 21.95 4.22 -25.39
CA TRP A 58 22.26 3.02 -26.18
C TRP A 58 23.74 2.92 -26.59
N ILE A 59 24.59 3.91 -26.29
CA ILE A 59 26.06 3.83 -26.47
C ILE A 59 26.69 3.00 -25.33
N ILE A 60 26.12 1.83 -25.04
CA ILE A 60 26.78 0.71 -24.36
C ILE A 60 26.82 -0.51 -25.31
N SER A 61 26.29 -0.40 -26.53
CA SER A 61 26.56 -1.36 -27.62
C SER A 61 27.80 -1.02 -28.46
N ASN A 62 28.30 0.23 -28.43
CA ASN A 62 29.31 0.71 -29.40
C ASN A 62 30.66 1.14 -28.78
N VAL A 63 31.10 0.48 -27.70
CA VAL A 63 32.53 0.42 -27.38
C VAL A 63 33.01 -1.02 -27.56
N SER A 64 32.75 -1.57 -28.74
CA SER A 64 33.65 -2.58 -29.29
C SER A 64 34.80 -1.82 -29.90
N GLY A 65 35.96 -1.87 -29.23
CA GLY A 65 37.22 -1.60 -29.89
C GLY A 65 37.22 -2.36 -31.22
N ALA A 66 37.62 -1.65 -32.27
CA ALA A 66 37.82 -2.18 -33.60
C ALA A 66 38.60 -3.50 -33.52
N GLY A 67 38.04 -4.57 -34.08
CA GLY A 67 38.68 -5.88 -34.05
C GLY A 67 37.71 -7.03 -34.18
N THR A 68 37.26 -7.22 -35.42
CA THR A 68 36.99 -8.53 -36.05
C THR A 68 35.99 -9.51 -35.42
N SER A 69 35.14 -10.04 -36.31
CA SER A 69 34.46 -11.34 -36.20
C SER A 69 33.17 -11.42 -35.37
N ARG A 70 32.08 -10.99 -36.00
CA ARG A 70 31.05 -11.89 -36.56
C ARG A 70 30.94 -13.29 -35.89
N ARG A 71 30.57 -13.35 -34.61
CA ARG A 71 29.91 -14.54 -34.06
C ARG A 71 28.60 -14.14 -33.42
N LYS A 72 27.52 -14.57 -34.07
CA LYS A 72 26.10 -14.61 -33.66
C LYS A 72 25.94 -15.29 -32.29
N ARG A 73 26.50 -14.69 -31.23
CA ARG A 73 26.21 -15.02 -29.85
C ARG A 73 25.07 -14.08 -29.49
N THR A 74 23.84 -14.55 -29.69
CA THR A 74 22.65 -13.98 -29.08
C THR A 74 23.01 -13.65 -27.64
N ARG A 75 23.28 -12.37 -27.38
CA ARG A 75 23.57 -11.82 -26.06
C ARG A 75 22.24 -11.98 -25.35
N LYS A 76 21.98 -13.15 -24.73
CA LYS A 76 20.81 -13.36 -23.87
C LYS A 76 20.88 -12.23 -22.86
N LEU A 77 20.03 -11.21 -23.05
CA LEU A 77 19.86 -10.09 -22.15
C LEU A 77 19.65 -10.73 -20.77
N SER A 78 20.63 -10.59 -19.88
CA SER A 78 20.57 -11.28 -18.58
C SER A 78 19.29 -10.86 -17.86
N ARG A 79 18.61 -11.77 -17.15
CA ARG A 79 17.39 -11.43 -16.38
C ARG A 79 17.67 -10.28 -15.40
N TYR A 80 18.91 -10.18 -14.92
CA TYR A 80 19.41 -9.03 -14.15
C TYR A 80 19.27 -7.69 -14.88
N HIS A 81 19.62 -7.60 -16.16
CA HIS A 81 19.45 -6.35 -16.92
C HIS A 81 17.97 -5.98 -17.10
N LYS A 82 17.09 -6.97 -17.32
CA LYS A 82 15.64 -6.75 -17.37
C LYS A 82 15.08 -6.25 -16.03
N SER A 83 15.58 -6.78 -14.91
CA SER A 83 15.25 -6.28 -13.57
C SER A 83 15.69 -4.82 -13.41
N LEU A 84 16.93 -4.47 -13.77
CA LEU A 84 17.39 -3.08 -13.69
C LEU A 84 16.50 -2.13 -14.50
N VAL A 85 16.22 -2.45 -15.76
CA VAL A 85 15.35 -1.61 -16.62
C VAL A 85 13.93 -1.49 -16.04
N SER A 86 13.36 -2.59 -15.55
CA SER A 86 12.03 -2.57 -14.94
C SER A 86 12.01 -1.72 -13.66
N MET A 87 13.05 -1.79 -12.82
CA MET A 87 13.18 -0.90 -11.66
C MET A 87 13.22 0.57 -12.04
N TYR A 88 13.92 0.91 -13.12
CA TYR A 88 13.97 2.29 -13.61
C TYR A 88 12.60 2.80 -14.05
N ILE A 89 11.87 2.01 -14.83
CA ILE A 89 10.52 2.35 -15.27
C ILE A 89 9.61 2.57 -14.07
N SER A 90 9.67 1.66 -13.08
CA SER A 90 8.89 1.80 -11.85
C SER A 90 9.23 3.07 -11.06
N GLY A 91 10.50 3.44 -10.96
CA GLY A 91 10.94 4.68 -10.30
C GLY A 91 10.42 5.94 -11.01
N VAL A 92 10.41 5.97 -12.33
CA VAL A 92 9.82 7.09 -13.10
C VAL A 92 8.32 7.20 -12.84
N LEU A 93 7.61 6.07 -12.85
CA LEU A 93 6.16 6.04 -12.57
C LEU A 93 5.84 6.50 -11.14
N MET A 94 6.70 6.16 -10.17
CA MET A 94 6.58 6.61 -8.79
C MET A 94 6.74 8.14 -8.68
N LEU A 95 7.71 8.73 -9.41
CA LEU A 95 7.84 10.18 -9.47
C LEU A 95 6.62 10.84 -10.12
N SER A 96 6.08 10.26 -11.19
CA SER A 96 4.85 10.77 -11.81
C SER A 96 3.66 10.70 -10.85
N PHE A 97 3.53 9.62 -10.08
CA PHE A 97 2.54 9.51 -9.01
C PHE A 97 2.69 10.66 -7.99
N LEU A 98 3.89 10.84 -7.43
CA LEU A 98 4.13 11.90 -6.44
C LEU A 98 3.86 13.29 -6.99
N PHE A 99 4.30 13.57 -8.21
CA PHE A 99 4.06 14.85 -8.86
C PHE A 99 2.57 15.13 -9.04
N LEU A 100 1.80 14.13 -9.51
CA LEU A 100 0.36 14.29 -9.70
C LEU A 100 -0.41 14.43 -8.38
N MET A 101 0.00 13.71 -7.34
CA MET A 101 -0.60 13.81 -6.00
C MET A 101 -0.32 15.17 -5.33
N GLU A 102 0.95 15.58 -5.29
CA GLU A 102 1.41 16.68 -4.43
C GLU A 102 1.40 18.04 -5.13
N VAL A 103 1.59 18.08 -6.46
CA VAL A 103 1.69 19.34 -7.21
C VAL A 103 0.43 19.63 -8.01
N VAL A 104 -0.11 18.62 -8.70
CA VAL A 104 -1.25 18.82 -9.62
C VAL A 104 -2.60 18.65 -8.92
N GLY A 105 -2.70 17.74 -7.94
CA GLY A 105 -3.96 17.41 -7.27
C GLY A 105 -4.88 16.49 -8.10
N CYS A 106 -4.34 15.76 -9.08
CA CYS A 106 -5.10 14.81 -9.90
C CYS A 106 -5.03 13.39 -9.32
N TYR A 107 -5.83 13.13 -8.29
CA TYR A 107 -5.76 11.89 -7.48
C TYR A 107 -6.05 10.61 -8.28
N ASP A 108 -7.08 10.58 -9.13
CA ASP A 108 -7.49 9.36 -9.85
C ASP A 108 -6.40 8.85 -10.82
N ILE A 109 -5.80 9.78 -11.56
CA ILE A 109 -4.72 9.48 -12.49
C ILE A 109 -3.47 9.08 -11.71
N ALA A 110 -3.17 9.77 -10.60
CA ALA A 110 -2.01 9.46 -9.78
C ALA A 110 -2.05 8.02 -9.24
N ILE A 111 -3.19 7.57 -8.72
CA ILE A 111 -3.35 6.19 -8.22
C ILE A 111 -3.05 5.16 -9.32
N SER A 112 -3.44 5.43 -10.56
CA SER A 112 -3.13 4.55 -11.69
C SER A 112 -1.61 4.40 -11.92
N PHE A 113 -0.85 5.50 -11.82
CA PHE A 113 0.61 5.47 -11.87
C PHE A 113 1.22 4.68 -10.70
N LEU A 114 0.65 4.78 -9.50
CA LEU A 114 1.08 4.03 -8.33
C LEU A 114 0.90 2.52 -8.53
N VAL A 115 -0.29 2.08 -8.97
CA VAL A 115 -0.59 0.66 -9.21
C VAL A 115 0.34 0.09 -10.28
N PHE A 116 0.59 0.83 -11.36
CA PHE A 116 1.51 0.40 -12.41
C PHE A 116 2.96 0.36 -11.90
N SER A 117 3.40 1.37 -11.14
CA SER A 117 4.73 1.41 -10.51
C SER A 117 4.97 0.18 -9.63
N ILE A 118 4.03 -0.13 -8.73
CA ILE A 118 4.06 -1.32 -7.85
C ILE A 118 4.20 -2.61 -8.67
N SER A 119 3.36 -2.76 -9.69
CA SER A 119 3.34 -3.97 -10.54
C SER A 119 4.67 -4.20 -11.26
N VAL A 120 5.24 -3.14 -11.85
CA VAL A 120 6.55 -3.22 -12.53
C VAL A 120 7.68 -3.50 -11.52
N MET A 121 7.58 -2.98 -10.30
CA MET A 121 8.56 -3.24 -9.24
C MET A 121 8.54 -4.69 -8.74
N PHE A 122 7.36 -5.30 -8.59
CA PHE A 122 7.24 -6.74 -8.31
C PHE A 122 7.82 -7.58 -9.45
N LEU A 123 7.53 -7.22 -10.70
CA LEU A 123 8.07 -7.91 -11.87
C LEU A 123 9.62 -7.83 -11.90
N SER A 124 10.17 -6.68 -11.52
CA SER A 124 11.61 -6.48 -11.42
C SER A 124 12.24 -7.35 -10.32
N ALA A 125 11.66 -7.36 -9.12
CA ALA A 125 12.13 -8.19 -8.02
C ALA A 125 12.07 -9.68 -8.39
N TYR A 126 11.00 -10.10 -9.08
CA TYR A 126 10.87 -11.44 -9.63
C TYR A 126 11.97 -11.77 -10.67
N PHE A 127 12.25 -10.86 -11.60
CA PHE A 127 13.35 -11.05 -12.56
C PHE A 127 14.73 -11.10 -11.90
N TYR A 128 14.93 -10.34 -10.82
CA TYR A 128 16.14 -10.42 -10.03
C TYR A 128 16.26 -11.81 -9.39
N ILE A 129 15.27 -12.24 -8.61
CA ILE A 129 15.25 -13.50 -7.86
C ILE A 129 15.36 -14.70 -8.81
N SER A 130 14.55 -14.73 -9.88
CA SER A 130 14.57 -15.82 -10.88
C SER A 130 15.88 -15.93 -11.69
N ASN A 131 16.85 -15.03 -11.49
CA ASN A 131 18.19 -15.13 -12.05
C ASN A 131 19.12 -16.07 -11.24
N SER A 132 18.68 -16.62 -10.10
CA SER A 132 19.44 -17.57 -9.28
C SER A 132 19.34 -19.02 -9.78
N ASN A 133 20.43 -19.78 -9.76
CA ASN A 133 20.38 -21.24 -9.87
C ASN A 133 20.04 -21.85 -8.50
N GLY A 134 18.83 -22.38 -8.36
CA GLY A 134 18.51 -23.62 -7.63
C GLY A 134 18.84 -23.79 -6.15
N TYR A 135 19.48 -22.84 -5.44
CA TYR A 135 19.87 -23.08 -4.03
C TYR A 135 18.66 -23.34 -3.11
N PHE A 136 17.48 -22.83 -3.49
CA PHE A 136 16.22 -23.04 -2.77
C PHE A 136 15.44 -24.27 -3.21
N GLU A 137 15.85 -25.06 -4.22
CA GLU A 137 15.04 -26.20 -4.68
C GLU A 137 14.83 -27.26 -3.59
N LYS A 138 15.82 -27.48 -2.73
CA LYS A 138 15.77 -28.49 -1.66
C LYS A 138 14.86 -28.08 -0.49
N ASP A 139 14.78 -26.79 -0.17
CA ASP A 139 13.99 -26.26 0.96
C ASP A 139 12.69 -25.55 0.54
N LYS A 140 12.39 -25.50 -0.76
CA LYS A 140 11.23 -24.80 -1.34
C LYS A 140 9.92 -25.22 -0.68
N GLY A 141 9.73 -26.53 -0.47
CA GLY A 141 8.53 -27.08 0.15
C GLY A 141 8.30 -26.58 1.57
N ARG A 142 9.36 -26.56 2.39
CA ARG A 142 9.30 -26.10 3.78
C ARG A 142 9.06 -24.59 3.86
N ILE A 143 9.71 -23.81 3.00
CA ILE A 143 9.55 -22.35 2.95
C ILE A 143 8.12 -21.97 2.52
N ILE A 144 7.56 -22.65 1.51
CA ILE A 144 6.17 -22.43 1.08
C ILE A 144 5.20 -22.76 2.22
N TRP A 145 5.44 -23.86 2.95
CA TRP A 145 4.56 -24.26 4.05
C TRP A 145 4.60 -23.28 5.22
N VAL A 146 5.80 -22.80 5.60
CA VAL A 146 5.97 -21.76 6.61
C VAL A 146 5.33 -20.43 6.16
N ALA A 147 5.53 -20.03 4.91
CA ALA A 147 4.90 -18.82 4.36
C ALA A 147 3.36 -18.91 4.40
N ARG A 148 2.79 -20.09 4.13
CA ARG A 148 1.34 -20.33 4.27
C ARG A 148 0.87 -20.16 5.71
N LEU A 149 1.53 -20.78 6.68
CA LEU A 149 1.16 -20.62 8.10
C LEU A 149 1.22 -19.15 8.54
N ILE A 150 2.30 -18.45 8.19
CA ILE A 150 2.46 -17.02 8.50
C ILE A 150 1.35 -16.21 7.82
N SER A 151 1.00 -16.51 6.56
CA SER A 151 -0.07 -15.78 5.86
C SER A 151 -1.44 -15.98 6.50
N VAL A 152 -1.75 -17.18 6.99
CA VAL A 152 -3.00 -17.47 7.71
C VAL A 152 -3.03 -16.73 9.05
N PHE A 153 -1.91 -16.71 9.78
CA PHE A 153 -1.81 -15.96 11.03
C PHE A 153 -1.99 -14.46 10.83
N ILE A 154 -1.34 -13.88 9.81
CA ILE A 154 -1.49 -12.47 9.44
C ILE A 154 -2.95 -12.17 9.05
N ALA A 155 -3.57 -13.03 8.23
CA ALA A 155 -4.97 -12.89 7.84
C ALA A 155 -5.90 -12.93 9.06
N TYR A 156 -5.66 -13.83 10.01
CA TYR A 156 -6.42 -13.89 11.26
C TYR A 156 -6.28 -12.59 12.08
N CYS A 157 -5.06 -12.07 12.23
CA CYS A 157 -4.82 -10.81 12.96
C CYS A 157 -5.55 -9.63 12.31
N ILE A 158 -5.50 -9.54 10.97
CA ILE A 158 -6.18 -8.47 10.22
C ILE A 158 -7.69 -8.60 10.32
N LEU A 159 -8.24 -9.82 10.26
CA LEU A 159 -9.68 -10.05 10.45
C LEU A 159 -10.13 -9.66 11.86
N SER A 160 -9.33 -10.02 12.88
CA SER A 160 -9.59 -9.63 14.27
C SER A 160 -9.57 -8.11 14.44
N TRP A 161 -8.60 -7.43 13.82
CA TRP A 161 -8.53 -5.96 13.83
C TRP A 161 -9.71 -5.33 13.10
N ALA A 162 -10.05 -5.81 11.89
CA ALA A 162 -11.19 -5.35 11.12
C ALA A 162 -12.49 -5.44 11.94
N ARG A 163 -12.72 -6.60 12.58
CA ARG A 163 -13.87 -6.82 13.46
C ARG A 163 -13.91 -5.84 14.63
N ASN A 164 -12.79 -5.65 15.33
CA ASN A 164 -12.72 -4.74 16.47
C ASN A 164 -13.02 -3.29 16.07
N ASN A 165 -12.46 -2.83 14.94
CA ASN A 165 -12.72 -1.48 14.43
C ASN A 165 -14.19 -1.31 14.02
N THR A 166 -14.77 -2.28 13.31
CA THR A 166 -16.17 -2.23 12.91
C THR A 166 -17.11 -2.23 14.13
N MET A 167 -16.83 -3.05 15.15
CA MET A 167 -17.61 -3.06 16.40
C MET A 167 -17.60 -1.69 17.08
N ASN A 168 -16.42 -1.08 17.23
CA ASN A 168 -16.28 0.24 17.86
C ASN A 168 -16.99 1.34 17.06
N TYR A 169 -16.90 1.26 15.74
CA TYR A 169 -17.44 2.29 14.87
C TYR A 169 -18.97 2.18 14.65
N MET A 170 -19.51 0.96 14.64
CA MET A 170 -20.93 0.71 14.38
C MET A 170 -21.75 0.43 15.65
N ASP A 171 -21.11 0.34 16.83
CA ASP A 171 -21.73 -0.02 18.10
C ASP A 171 -22.52 -1.35 17.97
N LEU A 172 -21.92 -2.35 17.31
CA LEU A 172 -22.53 -3.66 17.09
C LEU A 172 -21.97 -4.70 18.06
N THR A 173 -22.81 -5.66 18.45
CA THR A 173 -22.37 -6.82 19.20
C THR A 173 -21.46 -7.71 18.33
N TYR A 174 -20.62 -8.54 18.98
CA TYR A 174 -19.68 -9.41 18.27
C TYR A 174 -20.39 -10.38 17.29
N SER A 175 -21.57 -10.89 17.65
CA SER A 175 -22.37 -11.77 16.80
C SER A 175 -22.89 -11.05 15.56
N ASP A 176 -23.44 -9.85 15.74
CA ASP A 176 -24.03 -9.08 14.64
C ASP A 176 -22.97 -8.52 13.70
N ALA A 177 -21.79 -8.19 14.24
CA ALA A 177 -20.64 -7.78 13.45
C ALA A 177 -20.21 -8.94 12.52
N SER A 178 -20.08 -10.16 13.05
CA SER A 178 -19.49 -11.31 12.34
C SER A 178 -20.22 -11.77 11.06
N SER A 179 -21.50 -11.43 10.92
CA SER A 179 -22.36 -11.81 9.78
C SER A 179 -22.44 -10.75 8.67
N ARG A 180 -21.85 -9.57 8.89
CA ARG A 180 -22.04 -8.40 8.03
C ARG A 180 -20.98 -8.31 6.92
N THR A 181 -21.42 -7.93 5.72
CA THR A 181 -20.53 -7.86 4.56
C THR A 181 -19.53 -6.71 4.69
N ILE A 182 -19.85 -5.68 5.48
CA ILE A 182 -18.98 -4.55 5.78
C ILE A 182 -17.63 -4.96 6.38
N ILE A 183 -17.60 -6.00 7.22
CA ILE A 183 -16.36 -6.48 7.84
C ILE A 183 -15.48 -7.13 6.81
N TYR A 184 -16.05 -7.91 5.90
CA TYR A 184 -15.30 -8.57 4.84
C TYR A 184 -14.75 -7.57 3.83
N ALA A 185 -15.52 -6.53 3.47
CA ALA A 185 -15.05 -5.44 2.63
C ALA A 185 -13.86 -4.70 3.28
N TYR A 186 -14.00 -4.30 4.55
CA TYR A 186 -12.94 -3.64 5.30
C TYR A 186 -11.70 -4.55 5.48
N PHE A 187 -11.92 -5.83 5.78
CA PHE A 187 -10.89 -6.86 5.87
C PHE A 187 -10.11 -7.01 4.57
N ILE A 188 -10.79 -7.12 3.41
CA ILE A 188 -10.13 -7.28 2.10
C ILE A 188 -9.24 -6.07 1.81
N ILE A 189 -9.72 -4.86 2.08
CA ILE A 189 -8.94 -3.62 1.86
C ILE A 189 -7.70 -3.61 2.75
N LEU A 190 -7.85 -3.86 4.06
CA LEU A 190 -6.71 -3.94 4.99
C LEU A 190 -5.73 -5.07 4.61
N MET A 191 -6.24 -6.22 4.18
CA MET A 191 -5.44 -7.34 3.71
C MET A 191 -4.56 -6.95 2.53
N ILE A 192 -5.09 -6.22 1.54
CA ILE A 192 -4.33 -5.75 0.37
C ILE A 192 -3.19 -4.84 0.83
N ILE A 193 -3.48 -3.86 1.68
CA ILE A 193 -2.50 -2.88 2.17
C ILE A 193 -1.38 -3.57 2.97
N VAL A 194 -1.75 -4.39 3.96
CA VAL A 194 -0.78 -5.05 4.84
C VAL A 194 0.03 -6.10 4.07
N SER A 195 -0.60 -6.86 3.17
CA SER A 195 0.10 -7.84 2.33
C SER A 195 1.12 -7.17 1.40
N PHE A 196 0.80 -5.98 0.87
CA PHE A 196 1.73 -5.20 0.08
C PHE A 196 2.98 -4.81 0.88
N LEU A 197 2.82 -4.31 2.11
CA LEU A 197 3.94 -3.94 2.98
C LEU A 197 4.81 -5.16 3.34
N PHE A 198 4.19 -6.25 3.81
CA PHE A 198 4.91 -7.47 4.20
C PHE A 198 5.65 -8.10 3.02
N SER A 199 5.00 -8.20 1.86
CA SER A 199 5.67 -8.70 0.65
C SER A 199 6.86 -7.81 0.27
N GLY A 200 6.71 -6.48 0.32
CA GLY A 200 7.80 -5.53 0.11
C GLY A 200 9.01 -5.80 1.03
N PHE A 201 8.79 -5.97 2.34
CA PHE A 201 9.85 -6.32 3.28
C PHE A 201 10.53 -7.66 2.97
N ILE A 202 9.74 -8.70 2.63
CA ILE A 202 10.27 -10.01 2.24
C ILE A 202 11.15 -9.88 0.99
N TYR A 203 10.71 -9.12 -0.03
CA TYR A 203 11.49 -8.90 -1.25
C TYR A 203 12.79 -8.12 -0.96
N ILE A 204 12.77 -7.13 -0.07
CA ILE A 204 13.99 -6.43 0.37
C ILE A 204 14.95 -7.40 1.06
N PHE A 205 14.44 -8.22 1.99
CA PHE A 205 15.26 -9.20 2.70
C PHE A 205 15.89 -10.21 1.72
N ILE A 206 15.08 -10.82 0.85
CA ILE A 206 15.58 -11.77 -0.16
C ILE A 206 16.62 -11.08 -1.05
N THR A 207 16.33 -9.89 -1.58
CA THR A 207 17.26 -9.22 -2.50
C THR A 207 18.60 -8.88 -1.84
N LEU A 208 18.62 -8.45 -0.58
CA LEU A 208 19.85 -8.09 0.16
C LEU A 208 20.67 -9.30 0.60
N PHE A 209 20.02 -10.36 1.09
CA PHE A 209 20.69 -11.52 1.68
C PHE A 209 20.95 -12.67 0.69
N GLU A 210 20.35 -12.64 -0.50
CA GLU A 210 20.59 -13.64 -1.54
C GLU A 210 21.98 -13.46 -2.16
N ASN A 211 22.95 -14.24 -1.64
CA ASN A 211 24.28 -14.37 -2.23
C ASN A 211 24.18 -15.22 -3.51
N LYS A 212 24.01 -14.55 -4.65
CA LYS A 212 23.96 -15.23 -5.95
C LYS A 212 25.31 -15.80 -6.30
N VAL A 213 25.33 -17.09 -6.58
CA VAL A 213 26.48 -17.83 -7.09
C VAL A 213 25.99 -18.57 -8.32
N ILE A 214 26.25 -18.04 -9.52
CA ILE A 214 25.96 -18.78 -10.76
C ILE A 214 27.16 -19.66 -11.07
N GLU A 215 27.06 -20.96 -10.81
CA GLU A 215 28.01 -21.94 -11.34
C GLU A 215 27.93 -21.93 -12.87
N LYS A 216 28.99 -21.48 -13.55
CA LYS A 216 29.13 -21.61 -15.00
C LYS A 216 30.13 -22.72 -15.31
N GLU A 217 29.70 -23.76 -15.99
CA GLU A 217 30.61 -24.79 -16.50
C GLU A 217 31.30 -24.28 -17.78
N PHE A 218 32.63 -24.28 -17.79
CA PHE A 218 33.43 -24.00 -18.99
C PHE A 218 34.06 -25.30 -19.46
N ASN A 219 33.82 -25.66 -20.73
CA ASN A 219 34.58 -26.72 -21.39
C ASN A 219 35.93 -26.14 -21.80
N VAL A 220 37.00 -26.54 -21.13
CA VAL A 220 38.37 -26.21 -21.53
C VAL A 220 38.81 -27.20 -22.62
N THR A 221 39.40 -26.72 -23.71
CA THR A 221 40.04 -27.55 -24.74
C THR A 221 41.15 -28.38 -24.11
N GLY A 222 41.02 -29.72 -24.14
CA GLY A 222 42.01 -30.65 -23.61
C GLY A 222 41.58 -31.49 -22.39
N GLY A 223 40.35 -31.37 -21.91
CA GLY A 223 39.80 -32.23 -20.85
C GLY A 223 38.64 -31.57 -20.12
N LYS A 224 37.59 -32.33 -19.79
CA LYS A 224 36.41 -31.86 -19.05
C LYS A 224 36.78 -31.48 -17.61
N LYS A 225 37.43 -30.34 -17.40
CA LYS A 225 37.51 -29.67 -16.09
C LYS A 225 36.38 -28.64 -16.01
N THR A 226 35.34 -28.99 -15.25
CA THR A 226 34.22 -28.10 -14.92
C THR A 226 34.70 -27.08 -13.87
N VAL A 227 35.10 -25.89 -14.32
CA VAL A 227 35.42 -24.79 -13.39
C VAL A 227 34.13 -24.10 -12.98
N LYS A 228 33.66 -24.34 -11.75
CA LYS A 228 32.50 -23.64 -11.18
C LYS A 228 32.89 -22.21 -10.79
N LEU A 229 32.62 -21.23 -11.64
CA LEU A 229 32.82 -19.81 -11.27
C LEU A 229 31.72 -19.33 -10.34
N CYS A 230 32.07 -18.66 -9.25
CA CYS A 230 31.12 -18.06 -8.33
C CYS A 230 30.91 -16.56 -8.62
N ILE A 231 29.81 -16.21 -9.31
CA ILE A 231 29.51 -14.83 -9.71
C ILE A 231 28.40 -14.20 -8.84
N LYS A 232 28.73 -13.12 -8.12
CA LYS A 232 27.79 -12.34 -7.28
C LYS A 232 27.29 -11.07 -8.00
N TYR A 233 25.98 -10.91 -8.10
CA TYR A 233 25.37 -9.66 -8.60
C TYR A 233 25.20 -8.66 -7.45
N ASP A 234 25.26 -7.37 -7.78
CA ASP A 234 24.92 -6.33 -6.82
C ASP A 234 23.40 -6.19 -6.66
N SER A 235 22.92 -6.30 -5.42
CA SER A 235 21.51 -6.23 -5.03
C SER A 235 21.03 -4.79 -4.75
N ILE A 236 21.97 -3.89 -4.42
CA ILE A 236 21.70 -2.49 -4.08
C ILE A 236 20.80 -1.77 -5.10
N PRO A 237 21.01 -1.91 -6.43
CA PRO A 237 20.18 -1.26 -7.45
C PRO A 237 18.70 -1.69 -7.44
N VAL A 238 18.39 -2.83 -6.84
CA VAL A 238 17.02 -3.37 -6.78
C VAL A 238 16.43 -3.10 -5.39
N ALA A 239 17.23 -3.25 -4.33
CA ALA A 239 16.79 -3.05 -2.96
C ALA A 239 16.50 -1.58 -2.60
N ILE A 240 17.34 -0.63 -3.04
CA ILE A 240 17.14 0.80 -2.71
C ILE A 240 15.80 1.34 -3.25
N PRO A 241 15.44 1.12 -4.53
CA PRO A 241 14.13 1.52 -5.04
C PRO A 241 12.94 0.87 -4.32
N LEU A 242 13.09 -0.39 -3.88
CA LEU A 242 12.10 -1.08 -3.03
C LEU A 242 11.86 -0.34 -1.71
N VAL A 243 12.95 0.01 -1.03
CA VAL A 243 12.87 0.76 0.23
C VAL A 243 12.24 2.14 0.00
N LEU A 244 12.66 2.85 -1.06
CA LEU A 244 12.10 4.16 -1.42
C LEU A 244 10.60 4.10 -1.69
N LEU A 245 10.11 3.11 -2.42
CA LEU A 245 8.67 2.96 -2.68
C LEU A 245 7.89 2.78 -1.37
N ILE A 246 8.35 1.90 -0.47
CA ILE A 246 7.66 1.66 0.80
C ILE A 246 7.64 2.93 1.65
N ILE A 247 8.77 3.65 1.75
CA ILE A 247 8.84 4.92 2.48
C ILE A 247 7.90 5.96 1.86
N THR A 248 7.87 6.06 0.53
CA THR A 248 7.05 7.03 -0.19
C THR A 248 5.56 6.77 0.03
N ILE A 249 5.11 5.52 -0.15
CA ILE A 249 3.72 5.13 0.09
C ILE A 249 3.35 5.34 1.56
N GLY A 250 4.24 4.97 2.49
CA GLY A 250 4.03 5.18 3.92
C GLY A 250 3.87 6.66 4.27
N ALA A 251 4.74 7.53 3.75
CA ALA A 251 4.69 8.97 3.98
C ALA A 251 3.41 9.61 3.40
N CYS A 252 3.03 9.24 2.17
CA CYS A 252 1.76 9.68 1.60
C CYS A 252 0.56 9.19 2.41
N TYR A 253 0.57 7.93 2.87
CA TYR A 253 -0.49 7.39 3.71
C TYR A 253 -0.60 8.17 5.03
N PHE A 254 0.50 8.38 5.77
CA PHE A 254 0.47 9.13 7.03
C PHE A 254 -0.10 10.55 6.85
N LYS A 255 0.26 11.22 5.75
CA LYS A 255 -0.25 12.56 5.42
C LYS A 255 -1.75 12.57 5.11
N TYR A 256 -2.25 11.57 4.39
CA TYR A 256 -3.63 11.50 3.92
C TYR A 256 -4.48 10.45 4.65
N HIS A 257 -4.04 9.93 5.80
CA HIS A 257 -4.65 8.77 6.45
C HIS A 257 -6.13 8.99 6.77
N VAL A 258 -6.51 10.18 7.26
CA VAL A 258 -7.91 10.51 7.56
C VAL A 258 -8.79 10.36 6.31
N VAL A 259 -8.35 10.87 5.17
CA VAL A 259 -9.11 10.82 3.91
C VAL A 259 -9.24 9.38 3.41
N VAL A 260 -8.13 8.63 3.43
CA VAL A 260 -8.09 7.25 2.97
C VAL A 260 -8.94 6.35 3.87
N ASP A 261 -8.76 6.43 5.18
CA ASP A 261 -9.49 5.61 6.15
C ASP A 261 -10.99 5.92 6.09
N THR A 262 -11.37 7.20 6.03
CA THR A 262 -12.78 7.60 5.87
C THR A 262 -13.37 7.09 4.55
N TYR A 263 -12.65 7.17 3.43
CA TYR A 263 -13.11 6.65 2.15
C TYR A 263 -13.38 5.15 2.23
N VAL A 264 -12.44 4.39 2.80
CA VAL A 264 -12.56 2.94 3.00
C VAL A 264 -13.75 2.60 3.88
N ILE A 265 -13.96 3.32 4.98
CA ILE A 265 -15.10 3.13 5.88
C ILE A 265 -16.41 3.45 5.15
N ARG A 266 -16.49 4.59 4.46
CA ARG A 266 -17.68 5.02 3.71
C ARG A 266 -18.09 4.00 2.65
N GLN A 267 -17.14 3.55 1.82
CA GLN A 267 -17.40 2.52 0.81
C GLN A 267 -17.89 1.21 1.44
N SER A 268 -17.31 0.83 2.58
CA SER A 268 -17.74 -0.37 3.30
C SER A 268 -19.19 -0.21 3.81
N ILE A 269 -19.56 0.97 4.34
CA ILE A 269 -20.94 1.25 4.79
C ILE A 269 -21.90 1.22 3.60
N GLU A 270 -21.60 1.95 2.53
CA GLU A 270 -22.45 2.03 1.33
C GLU A 270 -22.76 0.65 0.74
N PHE A 271 -21.80 -0.29 0.81
CA PHE A 271 -21.97 -1.65 0.32
C PHE A 271 -22.96 -2.51 1.13
N ASP A 272 -23.07 -2.28 2.44
CA ASP A 272 -23.86 -3.13 3.37
C ASP A 272 -25.08 -2.41 3.96
N SER A 273 -25.47 -1.27 3.40
CA SER A 273 -26.54 -0.40 3.92
C SER A 273 -27.58 -0.02 2.88
N SER A 274 -28.73 0.46 3.34
CA SER A 274 -29.82 0.98 2.52
C SER A 274 -29.94 2.50 2.62
N GLU A 275 -30.51 3.15 1.61
CA GLU A 275 -30.76 4.61 1.59
C GLU A 275 -31.96 5.03 2.44
N GLY A 276 -32.76 4.06 2.87
CA GLY A 276 -33.90 4.27 3.76
C GLY A 276 -34.06 3.14 4.76
N PHE A 277 -34.99 3.33 5.69
CA PHE A 277 -35.34 2.37 6.74
C PHE A 277 -36.87 2.21 6.81
N TYR A 278 -37.35 1.09 7.35
CA TYR A 278 -38.78 0.82 7.46
C TYR A 278 -39.23 1.01 8.91
N CYS A 279 -40.24 1.84 9.13
CA CYS A 279 -40.64 2.24 10.47
C CYS A 279 -42.08 2.76 10.48
N GLY A 280 -42.88 2.42 11.50
CA GLY A 280 -44.26 2.91 11.62
C GLY A 280 -45.12 2.64 10.37
N GLY A 281 -44.99 1.46 9.76
CA GLY A 281 -45.78 1.02 8.60
C GLY A 281 -45.33 1.53 7.23
N GLY A 282 -44.21 2.25 7.12
CA GLY A 282 -43.72 2.76 5.84
C GLY A 282 -42.20 2.91 5.76
N TYR A 283 -41.69 2.99 4.53
CA TYR A 283 -40.29 3.36 4.28
C TYR A 283 -40.08 4.86 4.51
N LYS A 284 -38.99 5.20 5.19
CA LYS A 284 -38.58 6.55 5.53
C LYS A 284 -37.12 6.75 5.15
N THR A 285 -36.77 7.98 4.83
CA THR A 285 -35.38 8.44 4.61
C THR A 285 -35.15 9.68 5.45
N PHE A 286 -33.91 10.11 5.61
CA PHE A 286 -33.68 11.51 5.97
C PHE A 286 -34.03 12.42 4.79
N GLY A 287 -34.14 13.72 5.06
CA GLY A 287 -34.40 14.71 4.02
C GLY A 287 -33.41 14.57 2.86
N SER A 288 -33.84 14.94 1.65
CA SER A 288 -33.07 14.80 0.40
C SER A 288 -31.70 15.50 0.41
N ASP A 289 -31.51 16.38 1.38
CA ASP A 289 -30.33 17.20 1.66
C ASP A 289 -29.24 16.46 2.46
N LYS A 290 -29.51 15.27 3.01
CA LYS A 290 -28.53 14.50 3.79
C LYS A 290 -28.19 13.17 3.13
N ASP A 291 -26.91 12.96 2.83
CA ASP A 291 -26.40 11.65 2.41
C ASP A 291 -26.32 10.74 3.64
N ALA A 292 -27.28 9.81 3.72
CA ALA A 292 -27.44 8.94 4.88
C ALA A 292 -27.66 7.49 4.47
N ARG A 293 -27.11 6.60 5.29
CA ARG A 293 -27.17 5.15 5.10
C ARG A 293 -27.65 4.47 6.36
N PHE A 294 -28.48 3.45 6.19
CA PHE A 294 -29.16 2.76 7.28
C PHE A 294 -28.83 1.28 7.27
N ILE A 295 -28.57 0.73 8.45
CA ILE A 295 -28.32 -0.69 8.65
C ILE A 295 -29.29 -1.18 9.71
N LYS A 296 -30.18 -2.11 9.32
CA LYS A 296 -31.12 -2.74 10.24
C LYS A 296 -30.36 -3.60 11.25
N VAL A 297 -30.52 -3.35 12.54
CA VAL A 297 -29.92 -4.13 13.64
C VAL A 297 -30.92 -5.15 14.18
N SER A 298 -32.12 -4.69 14.50
CA SER A 298 -33.25 -5.48 14.97
C SER A 298 -34.50 -5.06 14.19
N ASP A 299 -35.67 -5.65 14.50
CA ASP A 299 -36.92 -5.27 13.84
C ASP A 299 -37.32 -3.82 14.10
N GLU A 300 -36.93 -3.26 15.24
CA GLU A 300 -37.26 -1.88 15.63
C GLU A 300 -36.04 -0.96 15.69
N ASP A 301 -34.81 -1.49 15.57
CA ASP A 301 -33.59 -0.68 15.67
C ASP A 301 -32.79 -0.68 14.37
N TYR A 302 -32.33 0.51 14.00
CA TYR A 302 -31.43 0.78 12.90
C TYR A 302 -30.20 1.54 13.40
N ARG A 303 -29.06 1.36 12.72
CA ARG A 303 -27.95 2.31 12.75
C ARG A 303 -28.08 3.24 11.56
N ALA A 304 -28.02 4.54 11.81
CA ALA A 304 -27.97 5.55 10.76
C ALA A 304 -26.56 6.16 10.71
N PHE A 305 -26.01 6.25 9.51
CA PHE A 305 -24.75 6.91 9.23
C PHE A 305 -25.04 8.12 8.38
N ILE A 306 -24.61 9.31 8.82
CA ILE A 306 -24.75 10.56 8.07
C ILE A 306 -23.36 10.99 7.63
N PHE A 307 -23.18 11.20 6.34
CA PHE A 307 -21.93 11.64 5.75
C PHE A 307 -21.92 13.16 5.59
N ASP A 308 -20.92 13.81 6.16
CA ASP A 308 -20.66 15.25 6.01
C ASP A 308 -19.19 15.47 5.63
N GLY A 309 -18.92 15.44 4.32
CA GLY A 309 -17.56 15.46 3.78
C GLY A 309 -16.74 14.25 4.25
N TYR A 310 -15.70 14.50 5.06
CA TYR A 310 -14.85 13.47 5.66
C TYR A 310 -15.28 13.06 7.08
N ASN A 311 -16.34 13.67 7.61
CA ASN A 311 -16.90 13.30 8.90
C ASN A 311 -18.04 12.31 8.68
N ILE A 312 -17.99 11.21 9.42
CA ILE A 312 -19.10 10.27 9.46
C ILE A 312 -19.66 10.24 10.87
N SER A 313 -20.94 10.60 10.98
CA SER A 313 -21.67 10.60 12.23
C SER A 313 -22.55 9.36 12.30
N SER A 314 -22.46 8.62 13.41
CA SER A 314 -23.28 7.43 13.63
C SER A 314 -24.37 7.70 14.67
N TYR A 315 -25.56 7.18 14.43
CA TYR A 315 -26.74 7.33 15.29
C TYR A 315 -27.43 5.98 15.49
N ARG A 316 -27.96 5.76 16.68
CA ARG A 316 -28.95 4.71 16.95
C ARG A 316 -30.32 5.27 16.64
N LEU A 317 -31.06 4.60 15.78
CA LEU A 317 -32.42 4.93 15.41
C LEU A 317 -33.33 3.83 15.92
N SER A 318 -34.24 4.16 16.84
CA SER A 318 -35.25 3.23 17.35
C SER A 318 -36.63 3.64 16.84
N CYS A 319 -37.36 2.67 16.30
CA CYS A 319 -38.70 2.87 15.79
C CYS A 319 -39.72 3.10 16.90
N LEU A 320 -40.73 3.90 16.58
CA LEU A 320 -41.87 4.19 17.45
C LEU A 320 -43.15 3.94 16.66
N ASP A 321 -44.18 3.42 17.33
CA ASP A 321 -45.47 3.13 16.71
C ASP A 321 -46.26 4.38 16.32
N SER A 322 -45.96 5.52 16.95
CA SER A 322 -46.63 6.80 16.74
C SER A 322 -45.65 7.92 16.38
N TYR A 323 -46.16 8.97 15.75
CA TYR A 323 -45.39 10.19 15.43
C TYR A 323 -44.55 10.66 16.64
N PRO A 324 -43.22 10.92 16.49
CA PRO A 324 -42.45 11.15 15.26
C PRO A 324 -41.98 9.88 14.52
N TYR A 325 -42.48 8.69 14.90
CA TYR A 325 -42.20 7.36 14.34
C TYR A 325 -40.79 6.82 14.55
N TYR A 326 -39.83 7.65 14.97
CA TYR A 326 -38.51 7.18 15.35
C TYR A 326 -37.83 8.15 16.31
N LYS A 327 -36.89 7.64 17.11
CA LYS A 327 -35.99 8.41 17.97
C LYS A 327 -34.55 8.19 17.53
N MET A 328 -33.78 9.26 17.42
CA MET A 328 -32.35 9.19 17.13
C MET A 328 -31.51 9.53 18.36
N ILE A 329 -30.46 8.75 18.60
CA ILE A 329 -29.47 8.98 19.66
C ILE A 329 -28.09 8.95 19.01
N TYR A 330 -27.31 10.01 19.19
CA TYR A 330 -25.95 10.07 18.66
C TYR A 330 -25.04 9.03 19.33
N ILE A 331 -24.21 8.36 18.54
CA ILE A 331 -23.23 7.39 19.03
C ILE A 331 -21.87 8.06 19.03
N LEU A 332 -21.29 8.16 20.22
CA LEU A 332 -19.94 8.67 20.41
C LEU A 332 -18.96 7.59 19.95
N SER A 333 -18.26 7.82 18.84
CA SER A 333 -17.32 6.85 18.26
C SER A 333 -15.87 7.03 18.72
N LYS A 334 -15.52 8.17 19.35
CA LYS A 334 -14.17 8.44 19.85
C LYS A 334 -14.08 8.19 21.35
N ALA A 335 -13.05 7.46 21.78
CA ALA A 335 -12.81 7.17 23.20
C ALA A 335 -12.73 8.45 24.07
N GLU A 336 -12.15 9.52 23.52
CA GLU A 336 -12.08 10.82 24.18
C GLU A 336 -13.46 11.47 24.35
N SER A 337 -14.32 11.43 23.32
CA SER A 337 -15.67 11.99 23.40
C SER A 337 -16.57 11.18 24.33
N ILE A 338 -16.41 9.85 24.36
CA ILE A 338 -17.09 8.98 25.34
C ILE A 338 -16.69 9.37 26.76
N ARG A 339 -15.38 9.54 27.02
CA ARG A 339 -14.88 9.90 28.35
C ARG A 339 -15.37 11.27 28.82
N ILE A 340 -15.49 12.23 27.92
CA ILE A 340 -16.04 13.55 28.22
C ILE A 340 -17.54 13.43 28.55
N GLN A 341 -18.30 12.67 27.76
CA GLN A 341 -19.72 12.45 28.01
C GLN A 341 -19.95 11.77 29.36
N MET A 342 -19.19 10.72 29.70
CA MET A 342 -19.30 10.05 31.00
C MET A 342 -19.10 11.01 32.18
N LYS A 343 -18.12 11.92 32.08
CA LYS A 343 -17.88 12.94 33.11
C LYS A 343 -19.02 13.96 33.19
N LEU A 344 -19.62 14.33 32.05
CA LEU A 344 -20.77 15.22 32.02
C LEU A 344 -22.00 14.56 32.63
N ASP A 345 -22.23 13.27 32.33
CA ASP A 345 -23.33 12.50 32.88
C ASP A 345 -23.20 12.34 34.41
N GLU A 346 -22.00 12.00 34.89
CA GLU A 346 -21.67 11.94 36.32
C GLU A 346 -21.94 13.29 37.02
N LEU A 347 -21.49 14.39 36.42
CA LEU A 347 -21.75 15.74 36.95
C LEU A 347 -23.25 16.07 36.99
N ASN A 348 -24.00 15.63 35.98
CA ASN A 348 -25.43 15.90 35.89
C ASN A 348 -26.23 15.07 36.92
N ASP A 349 -25.82 13.82 37.14
CA ASP A 349 -26.37 12.97 38.19
C ASP A 349 -26.08 13.52 39.58
N ASP A 350 -24.86 13.99 39.83
CA ASP A 350 -24.50 14.67 41.08
C ASP A 350 -25.33 15.95 41.30
N LEU A 351 -25.52 16.76 40.26
CA LEU A 351 -26.34 17.97 40.32
C LEU A 351 -27.80 17.63 40.64
N ASN A 352 -28.35 16.61 39.97
CA ASN A 352 -29.72 16.14 40.19
C ASN A 352 -29.90 15.56 41.60
N HIS A 353 -28.89 14.89 42.13
CA HIS A 353 -28.89 14.40 43.51
C HIS A 353 -28.91 15.57 44.51
N ILE A 354 -28.07 16.59 44.31
CA ILE A 354 -28.04 17.80 45.16
C ILE A 354 -29.39 18.54 45.12
N ILE A 355 -30.01 18.66 43.94
CA ILE A 355 -31.32 19.31 43.78
C ILE A 355 -32.41 18.51 44.50
N LYS A 356 -32.38 17.17 44.43
CA LYS A 356 -33.32 16.30 45.13
C LYS A 356 -33.17 16.35 46.65
N VAL A 357 -31.95 16.49 47.17
CA VAL A 357 -31.70 16.60 48.62
C VAL A 357 -32.08 17.97 49.18
N LYS A 358 -32.14 19.01 48.34
CA LYS A 358 -32.57 20.37 48.73
C LYS A 358 -34.10 20.57 48.73
N ARG A 359 -34.86 19.66 48.15
CA ARG A 359 -36.33 19.61 48.27
C ARG A 359 -36.71 18.71 49.43
#